data_AF-A0A1V5Q6I9-F1
#
_entry.id   AF-A0A1V5Q6I9-F1
#
_cell.length_a   1.000
_cell.length_b   1.000
_cell.length_c   1.000
_cell.angle_alpha   90.00
_cell.angle_beta   90.00
_cell.angle_gamma   90.00
#
_symmetry.space_group_name_H-M   'P 1'
#
loop_
_entity.id
_entity.type
_entity.pdbx_description
1 polymer ?
#
loop_
_entity_poly.entity_id
_entity_poly.type
_entity_poly.pdbx_seq_one_letter_code
_entity_poly.pdbx_strand_id
1 'polypeptide(L)'
;MNGDKQRRIVASVVLLVALVFVVAGAARTHRVYGMDGNEFGLLTFDRIREGELVVDSTFTGVARRDGRLHSTYDRTVERGKRTCPT
;
A
#
# COMPACT_ATOMS: atom_id res chain seq x y z
N MET A 1 4.68 -46.31 7.49
CA MET A 1 4.13 -45.53 6.36
C MET A 1 3.29 -44.30 6.76
N ASN A 2 3.26 -43.88 8.04
CA ASN A 2 2.47 -42.72 8.48
C ASN A 2 3.28 -41.41 8.64
N GLY A 3 4.60 -41.49 8.84
CA GLY A 3 5.45 -40.30 9.08
C GLY A 3 5.52 -39.34 7.90
N ASP A 4 5.60 -39.84 6.66
CA ASP A 4 5.69 -39.00 5.47
C ASP A 4 4.37 -38.28 5.13
N LYS A 5 3.23 -38.95 5.35
CA LYS A 5 1.91 -38.30 5.22
C LYS A 5 1.76 -37.17 6.23
N GLN A 6 2.16 -37.42 7.48
CA GLN A 6 2.05 -36.43 8.56
C GLN A 6 2.96 -35.21 8.30
N ARG A 7 4.19 -35.42 7.81
CA ARG A 7 5.09 -34.33 7.38
C ARG A 7 4.52 -33.50 6.24
N ARG A 8 3.91 -34.14 5.22
CA ARG A 8 3.28 -33.43 4.11
C ARG A 8 2.09 -32.58 4.55
N ILE A 9 1.26 -33.09 5.46
CA ILE A 9 0.13 -32.33 6.01
C ILE A 9 0.64 -31.09 6.75
N VAL A 10 1.64 -31.24 7.63
CA VAL A 10 2.22 -30.11 8.37
C VAL A 10 2.84 -29.09 7.40
N ALA A 11 3.60 -29.54 6.40
CA ALA A 11 4.19 -28.65 5.40
C ALA A 11 3.12 -27.87 4.63
N SER A 12 2.04 -28.53 4.20
CA SER A 12 0.92 -27.87 3.51
C SER A 12 0.21 -26.84 4.39
N VAL A 13 0.01 -27.14 5.68
CA VAL A 13 -0.60 -26.20 6.63
C VAL A 13 0.29 -24.98 6.82
N VAL A 14 1.60 -25.17 7.02
CA VAL A 14 2.55 -24.05 7.15
C VAL A 14 2.58 -23.21 5.89
N LEU A 15 2.58 -23.83 4.71
CA LEU A 15 2.52 -23.13 3.42
C LEU A 15 1.24 -22.28 3.32
N LEU A 16 0.08 -22.84 3.67
CA LEU A 16 -1.19 -22.13 3.66
C LEU A 16 -1.17 -20.92 4.61
N VAL A 17 -0.66 -21.10 5.82
CA VAL A 17 -0.54 -20.01 6.81
C VAL A 17 0.38 -18.90 6.29
N ALA A 18 1.53 -19.25 5.72
CA ALA A 18 2.44 -18.28 5.11
C ALA A 18 1.76 -17.52 3.96
N LEU A 19 0.99 -18.21 3.12
CA LEU A 19 0.25 -17.60 2.01
C LEU A 19 -0.81 -16.60 2.53
N VAL A 20 -1.52 -16.94 3.61
CA VAL A 20 -2.47 -16.04 4.26
C VAL A 20 -1.78 -14.77 4.76
N PHE A 21 -0.60 -14.88 5.39
CA PHE A 21 0.16 -13.71 5.84
C PHE A 21 0.61 -12.82 4.68
N VAL A 22 1.09 -13.41 3.57
CA VAL A 22 1.50 -12.66 2.37
C VAL A 22 0.31 -11.90 1.77
N VAL A 23 -0.83 -12.56 1.62
CA VAL A 23 -2.05 -11.93 1.09
C VAL A 23 -2.55 -10.82 2.01
N ALA A 24 -2.53 -11.05 3.33
CA ALA A 24 -2.91 -10.03 4.31
C ALA A 24 -1.99 -8.80 4.26
N GLY A 25 -0.68 -9.02 4.08
CA GLY A 25 0.29 -7.93 3.90
C GLY A 25 0.09 -7.16 2.61
N ALA A 26 -0.14 -7.86 1.50
CA ALA A 26 -0.36 -7.24 0.19
C ALA A 26 -1.68 -6.45 0.10
N ALA A 27 -2.68 -6.82 0.90
CA ALA A 27 -3.96 -6.11 0.99
C ALA A 27 -3.89 -4.81 1.81
N ARG A 28 -2.74 -4.50 2.45
CA ARG A 28 -2.59 -3.30 3.25
C ARG A 28 -2.72 -2.06 2.38
N THR A 29 -3.56 -1.13 2.83
CA THR A 29 -3.76 0.18 2.20
C THR A 29 -3.35 1.27 3.16
N HIS A 30 -2.79 2.34 2.60
CA HIS A 30 -2.34 3.54 3.31
C HIS A 30 -3.20 4.71 2.92
N ARG A 31 -3.42 5.62 3.87
CA ARG A 31 -4.11 6.89 3.61
C ARG A 31 -3.07 7.95 3.30
N VAL A 32 -3.24 8.62 2.18
CA VAL A 32 -2.39 9.72 1.75
C VAL A 32 -3.27 10.95 1.53
N TYR A 33 -2.84 12.08 2.07
CA TYR A 33 -3.55 13.36 2.03
C TYR A 33 -3.04 14.22 0.86
N GLY A 34 -3.85 15.15 0.34
CA GLY A 34 -3.36 16.15 -0.62
C GLY A 34 -2.27 17.06 -0.02
N MET A 35 -1.43 17.66 -0.87
CA MET A 35 -0.49 18.73 -0.47
C MET A 35 -1.22 20.05 -0.22
N ASP A 36 -2.27 20.33 -0.99
CA ASP A 36 -3.14 21.49 -0.81
C ASP A 36 -4.14 21.17 0.29
N GLY A 37 -3.70 21.36 1.53
CA GLY A 37 -4.41 20.96 2.73
C GLY A 37 -5.76 21.65 2.98
N ASN A 38 -6.43 22.25 1.98
CA ASN A 38 -7.76 22.86 2.12
C ASN A 38 -8.48 23.02 0.77
N GLU A 39 -9.19 22.00 0.30
CA GLU A 39 -10.44 22.25 -0.44
C GLU A 39 -11.58 22.23 0.60
N PHE A 40 -12.05 23.41 1.01
CA PHE A 40 -13.26 23.60 1.84
C PHE A 40 -13.24 23.06 3.29
N GLY A 41 -12.06 22.92 3.94
CA GLY A 41 -11.98 22.49 5.33
C GLY A 41 -12.26 20.99 5.57
N LEU A 42 -12.32 20.18 4.51
CA LEU A 42 -12.42 18.73 4.56
C LEU A 42 -11.09 18.10 4.12
N LEU A 43 -10.45 17.36 5.02
CA LEU A 43 -9.27 16.55 4.72
C LEU A 43 -9.65 15.42 3.74
N THR A 44 -9.49 15.67 2.44
CA THR A 44 -9.59 14.63 1.41
C THR A 44 -8.40 13.69 1.54
N PHE A 45 -8.69 12.40 1.70
CA PHE A 45 -7.68 11.35 1.78
C PHE A 45 -7.94 10.32 0.69
N ASP A 46 -6.88 9.94 -0.01
CA ASP A 46 -6.90 8.83 -0.94
C ASP A 46 -6.32 7.59 -0.27
N ARG A 47 -6.94 6.44 -0.55
CA ARG A 47 -6.40 5.15 -0.13
C ARG A 47 -5.55 4.58 -1.26
N ILE A 48 -4.26 4.39 -0.98
CA ILE A 48 -3.32 3.77 -1.91
C ILE A 48 -2.88 2.41 -1.39
N ARG A 49 -2.52 1.51 -2.30
CA ARG A 49 -1.96 0.20 -1.94
C ARG A 49 -0.49 0.32 -1.56
N GLU A 50 0.02 -0.64 -0.81
CA GLU A 50 1.46 -0.72 -0.48
C GLU A 50 2.37 -0.53 -1.71
N GLY A 51 2.10 -1.26 -2.80
CA GLY A 51 2.92 -1.14 -4.01
C GLY A 51 2.87 0.26 -4.65
N GLU A 52 1.76 0.98 -4.52
CA GLU A 52 1.65 2.36 -4.99
C GLU A 52 2.45 3.30 -4.10
N LEU A 53 2.40 3.11 -2.78
CA LEU A 53 3.22 3.88 -1.84
C LEU A 53 4.71 3.72 -2.14
N VAL A 54 5.17 2.51 -2.45
CA VAL A 54 6.58 2.25 -2.80
C VAL A 54 6.96 2.99 -4.07
N VAL A 55 6.16 2.89 -5.13
CA VAL A 55 6.40 3.60 -6.39
C VAL A 55 6.43 5.11 -6.15
N ASP A 56 5.41 5.65 -5.50
CA ASP A 56 5.32 7.08 -5.24
C ASP A 56 6.51 7.55 -4.38
N SER A 57 6.92 6.77 -3.36
CA SER A 57 8.07 7.11 -2.52
C SER A 57 9.39 7.14 -3.30
N THR A 58 9.52 6.32 -4.34
CA THR A 58 10.71 6.28 -5.21
C THR A 58 10.85 7.56 -6.03
N PHE A 59 9.72 8.13 -6.47
CA PHE A 59 9.68 9.33 -7.31
C PHE A 59 9.35 10.60 -6.53
N THR A 60 9.57 10.62 -5.22
CA THR A 60 9.21 11.77 -4.34
C THR A 60 7.73 12.17 -4.41
N GLY A 61 6.89 11.24 -4.85
CA GLY A 61 5.44 11.27 -4.98
C GLY A 61 4.65 11.30 -3.67
N VAL A 62 5.33 11.00 -2.57
CA VAL A 62 4.79 11.11 -1.21
C VAL A 62 5.82 11.74 -0.29
N ALA A 63 5.37 12.63 0.59
CA ALA A 63 6.18 13.21 1.65
C ALA A 63 5.50 13.02 3.00
N ARG A 64 6.30 12.85 4.05
CA ARG A 64 5.78 12.77 5.42
C ARG A 64 5.83 14.14 6.07
N ARG A 65 4.67 14.66 6.50
CA ARG A 65 4.53 15.93 7.24
C ARG A 65 3.58 15.70 8.42
N ASP A 66 3.93 16.22 9.59
CA ASP A 66 3.11 16.10 10.82
C ASP A 66 2.69 14.65 11.15
N GLY A 67 3.59 13.69 10.88
CA GLY A 67 3.34 12.26 11.08
C GLY A 67 2.44 11.60 10.04
N ARG A 68 1.87 12.36 9.08
CA ARG A 68 0.96 11.91 8.02
C ARG A 68 1.66 11.81 6.67
N LEU A 69 1.13 10.97 5.78
CA LEU A 69 1.61 10.83 4.40
C LEU A 69 0.84 11.81 3.51
N HIS A 70 1.54 12.63 2.75
CA HIS A 70 0.97 13.59 1.80
C HIS A 70 1.43 13.25 0.38
N SER A 71 0.50 13.26 -0.58
CA SER A 71 0.74 13.00 -2.00
C SER A 71 1.19 14.28 -2.66
N THR A 72 2.36 14.27 -3.30
CA THR A 72 2.81 15.38 -4.14
C THR A 72 2.21 15.33 -5.55
N TYR A 73 1.64 14.19 -5.94
CA TYR A 73 0.83 14.08 -7.16
C TYR A 73 -0.56 14.68 -6.99
N ASP A 74 -1.07 15.31 -8.05
CA ASP A 74 -2.50 15.51 -8.26
C ASP A 74 -3.17 14.14 -8.53
N ARG A 75 -3.99 13.70 -7.58
CA ARG A 75 -4.68 12.40 -7.65
C ARG A 75 -6.05 12.46 -8.30
N THR A 76 -6.55 13.66 -8.63
CA THR A 76 -7.78 13.84 -9.41
C THR A 76 -7.61 13.35 -10.86
N VAL A 77 -6.36 13.30 -11.33
CA VAL A 77 -5.98 12.81 -12.66
C VAL A 77 -5.75 11.29 -12.64
N GLU A 78 -6.18 10.63 -13.73
CA GLU A 78 -5.99 9.18 -13.93
C GLU A 78 -4.55 8.73 -13.74
N ARG A 79 -4.40 7.54 -13.15
CA ARG A 79 -3.10 6.90 -12.90
C ARG A 79 -2.35 6.70 -14.23
N GLY A 80 -1.08 7.14 -14.29
CA GLY A 80 -0.23 7.10 -15.49
C GLY A 80 -0.26 8.37 -16.33
N LYS A 81 -1.21 9.28 -16.09
CA LYS A 81 -1.25 10.63 -16.67
C LYS A 81 -0.90 11.72 -15.64
N ARG A 82 -0.63 11.33 -14.40
CA ARG A 82 -0.24 12.24 -13.33
C ARG A 82 1.14 12.83 -13.66
N THR A 83 1.23 14.14 -13.65
CA THR A 83 2.50 14.85 -13.82
C THR A 83 3.42 14.50 -12.67
N CYS A 84 4.69 14.20 -12.97
CA CYS A 84 5.68 14.03 -11.92
C CYS A 84 5.82 15.34 -11.14
N PRO A 85 5.78 15.29 -9.80
CA PRO A 85 6.11 16.45 -8.98
C PRO A 85 7.55 16.87 -9.29
N THR A 86 7.75 18.13 -9.63
CA THR A 86 9.06 18.75 -9.86
C THR A 86 9.68 19.24 -8.56
#